data_AF-A0ABD0VWW3-F1
#
_entry.id   AF-A0ABD0VWW3-F1
#
_cell.length_a   1.000
_cell.length_b   1.000
_cell.length_c   1.000
_cell.angle_alpha   90.00
_cell.angle_beta   90.00
_cell.angle_gamma   90.00
#
_symmetry.space_group_name_H-M   'P 1'
#
loop_
_entity.id
_entity.type
_entity.pdbx_description
1 polymer ?
#
loop_
_entity_poly.entity_id
_entity_poly.type
_entity_poly.pdbx_seq_one_letter_code
_entity_poly.pdbx_strand_id
1 'polypeptide(L)'
;MPQGDNTRRNRRHLQIVNQESNDTLTQSPEVSALLGSMASATSPTQTDSETANLALKGVAAQSSLFENCIASRAIDGDRQTFHPHCTHNQKEINPWWRVDLRDVYRVRSVSITNRGDCCAERLDGAEIRIGDSLKKNGVMNPR
;
A
#
# COMPACT_ATOMS: atom_id res chain seq x y z
N MET A 1 1.41 4.58 -45.89
CA MET A 1 2.10 5.13 -44.71
C MET A 1 1.41 4.58 -43.47
N PRO A 2 1.88 3.50 -42.84
CA PRO A 2 1.19 2.98 -41.66
C PRO A 2 1.57 3.86 -40.46
N GLN A 3 0.56 4.49 -39.84
CA GLN A 3 0.74 5.07 -38.51
C GLN A 3 0.88 3.90 -37.55
N GLY A 4 2.05 3.81 -36.90
CA GLY A 4 2.34 2.79 -35.90
C GLY A 4 1.35 2.88 -34.76
N ASP A 5 0.54 1.84 -34.62
CA ASP A 5 -0.31 1.59 -33.48
C ASP A 5 0.56 1.48 -32.21
N ASN A 6 0.45 2.46 -31.32
CA ASN A 6 1.20 2.56 -30.07
C ASN A 6 0.33 2.16 -28.86
N THR A 7 -0.69 1.33 -29.03
CA THR A 7 -1.60 0.90 -27.95
C THR A 7 -1.04 -0.19 -27.02
N ARG A 8 0.27 -0.43 -26.99
CA ARG A 8 0.89 -1.35 -26.03
C ARG A 8 2.18 -0.77 -25.44
N ARG A 9 2.10 -0.14 -24.24
CA ARG A 9 3.14 -0.26 -23.18
C ARG A 9 3.01 0.60 -21.89
N ASN A 10 1.84 1.11 -21.50
CA ASN A 10 1.72 1.80 -20.21
C ASN A 10 1.03 0.92 -19.16
N ARG A 11 1.66 -0.18 -18.73
CA ARG A 11 1.16 -0.90 -17.54
C ARG A 11 1.67 -0.16 -16.30
N ARG A 12 0.75 0.47 -15.57
CA ARG A 12 1.08 1.18 -14.33
C ARG A 12 1.06 0.18 -13.18
N HIS A 13 2.01 0.27 -12.26
CA HIS A 13 2.14 -0.70 -11.18
C HIS A 13 2.02 0.03 -9.83
N LEU A 14 1.09 -0.40 -8.99
CA LEU A 14 0.93 0.05 -7.61
C LEU A 14 1.42 -1.04 -6.67
N GLN A 15 2.29 -0.70 -5.73
CA GLN A 15 3.00 -1.71 -4.93
C GLN A 15 2.89 -1.41 -3.44
N ILE A 16 2.52 -2.42 -2.67
CA ILE A 16 2.59 -2.38 -1.21
C ILE A 16 3.68 -3.39 -0.86
N VAL A 17 4.77 -2.92 -0.28
CA VAL A 17 5.90 -3.77 0.09
C VAL A 17 6.03 -3.78 1.61
N ASN A 18 6.36 -4.96 2.14
CA ASN A 18 6.81 -5.12 3.52
C ASN A 18 8.34 -5.09 3.53
N GLN A 19 8.96 -4.23 4.33
CA GLN A 19 10.40 -4.30 4.60
C GLN A 19 10.64 -5.08 5.89
N GLU A 20 11.63 -5.97 5.84
CA GLU A 20 12.17 -6.62 7.03
C GLU A 20 12.97 -5.60 7.85
N SER A 21 12.64 -5.48 9.13
CA SER A 21 13.57 -5.02 10.15
C SER A 21 14.52 -6.18 10.48
N ASN A 22 15.82 -5.93 10.35
CA ASN A 22 16.82 -6.84 10.89
C ASN A 22 16.92 -6.59 12.39
N ASP A 23 16.04 -7.22 13.17
CA ASP A 23 16.23 -7.40 14.61
C ASP A 23 15.76 -8.78 15.04
N THR A 24 16.73 -9.63 15.31
CA THR A 24 16.56 -10.97 15.87
C THR A 24 16.31 -10.84 17.37
N LEU A 25 15.07 -10.93 17.85
CA LEU A 25 14.82 -11.29 19.25
C LEU A 25 13.61 -12.21 19.38
N THR A 26 13.97 -13.48 19.55
CA THR A 26 13.21 -14.56 20.17
C THR A 26 12.43 -14.11 21.41
N GLN A 27 11.14 -14.46 21.50
CA GLN A 27 10.55 -15.36 22.52
C GLN A 27 9.04 -15.15 22.68
N SER A 28 8.27 -16.22 22.46
CA SER A 28 7.08 -16.52 23.27
C SER A 28 7.51 -16.75 24.72
N PRO A 29 6.60 -16.51 25.68
CA PRO A 29 6.14 -17.67 26.42
C PRO A 29 4.62 -17.72 26.56
N GLU A 30 4.11 -18.93 26.40
CA GLU A 30 2.82 -19.34 26.93
C GLU A 30 2.80 -19.16 28.46
N VAL A 31 1.65 -18.76 29.02
CA VAL A 31 1.35 -19.02 30.43
C VAL A 31 0.03 -19.77 30.52
N SER A 32 0.10 -20.96 31.10
CA SER A 32 -0.99 -21.88 31.35
C SER A 32 -1.23 -21.99 32.87
N ALA A 33 -2.51 -22.03 33.25
CA ALA A 33 -3.12 -22.36 34.57
C ALA A 33 -2.99 -21.31 35.71
N LEU A 34 -3.98 -21.04 36.60
CA LEU A 34 -4.98 -21.90 37.25
C LEU A 34 -6.33 -21.20 37.60
N LEU A 35 -7.31 -22.08 37.86
CA LEU A 35 -8.73 -21.95 38.29
C LEU A 35 -9.10 -20.86 39.33
N GLY A 36 -10.29 -20.25 39.13
CA GLY A 36 -11.00 -19.45 40.15
C GLY A 36 -12.37 -18.88 39.71
N SER A 37 -13.44 -19.63 39.99
CA SER A 37 -14.87 -19.29 40.21
C SER A 37 -15.53 -18.00 39.66
N MET A 38 -16.56 -18.21 38.82
CA MET A 38 -17.88 -17.56 38.70
C MET A 38 -18.03 -16.03 38.92
N ALA A 39 -18.14 -15.29 37.82
CA ALA A 39 -18.96 -14.07 37.74
C ALA A 39 -19.37 -13.78 36.27
N SER A 40 -20.66 -13.48 36.08
CA SER A 40 -21.34 -12.94 34.89
C SER A 40 -20.66 -13.07 33.53
N ALA A 41 -21.27 -13.89 32.66
CA ALA A 41 -21.03 -13.87 31.23
C ALA A 41 -21.55 -12.57 30.60
N THR A 42 -20.80 -11.48 30.76
CA THR A 42 -20.65 -10.52 29.67
C THR A 42 -19.68 -11.17 28.71
N SER A 43 -20.21 -11.65 27.58
CA SER A 43 -19.39 -12.00 26.41
C SER A 43 -18.31 -10.95 26.24
N PRO A 44 -17.04 -11.31 25.94
CA PRO A 44 -16.09 -10.31 25.50
C PRO A 44 -16.76 -9.62 24.31
N THR A 45 -17.03 -8.33 24.44
CA THR A 45 -17.34 -7.49 23.31
C THR A 45 -16.21 -7.77 22.33
N GLN A 46 -16.52 -8.49 21.25
CA GLN A 46 -15.64 -8.58 20.10
C GLN A 46 -15.42 -7.11 19.72
N THR A 47 -14.30 -6.57 20.17
CA THR A 47 -13.70 -5.44 19.53
C THR A 47 -13.38 -5.99 18.15
N ASP A 48 -14.31 -5.77 17.21
CA ASP A 48 -13.98 -5.77 15.79
C ASP A 48 -12.66 -5.03 15.72
N SER A 49 -11.57 -5.76 15.48
CA SER A 49 -10.23 -5.17 15.52
C SER A 49 -10.29 -4.09 14.44
N GLU A 50 -10.37 -2.83 14.86
CA GLU A 50 -10.52 -1.72 13.94
C GLU A 50 -9.38 -1.87 12.92
N THR A 51 -9.72 -2.09 11.66
CA THR A 51 -8.72 -2.30 10.61
C THR A 51 -7.98 -0.99 10.43
N ALA A 52 -6.88 -0.84 11.15
CA ALA A 52 -6.05 0.36 11.10
C ALA A 52 -5.44 0.52 9.70
N ASN A 53 -5.46 1.75 9.18
CA ASN A 53 -4.76 2.07 7.94
C ASN A 53 -3.25 2.14 8.22
N LEU A 54 -2.57 1.02 7.98
CA LEU A 54 -1.13 0.89 8.21
C LEU A 54 -0.28 1.77 7.28
N ALA A 55 -0.81 2.13 6.11
CA ALA A 55 -0.06 2.91 5.12
C ALA A 55 0.33 4.30 5.64
N LEU A 56 -0.44 4.88 6.57
CA LEU A 56 -0.18 6.19 7.18
C LEU A 56 1.17 6.28 7.92
N LYS A 57 1.73 5.13 8.33
CA LYS A 57 3.01 5.04 9.04
C LYS A 57 4.15 4.59 8.12
N GLY A 58 3.84 4.30 6.86
CA GLY A 58 4.78 3.74 5.91
C GLY A 58 5.77 4.75 5.34
N VAL A 59 6.64 4.27 4.45
CA VAL A 59 7.52 5.10 3.63
C VAL A 59 7.13 4.94 2.17
N ALA A 60 6.62 6.02 1.57
CA ALA A 60 6.22 5.99 0.16
C ALA A 60 7.38 6.37 -0.77
N ALA A 61 7.46 5.72 -1.92
CA ALA A 61 8.38 6.00 -3.01
C ALA A 61 7.64 5.93 -4.35
N GLN A 62 8.14 6.62 -5.36
CA GLN A 62 7.60 6.56 -6.72
C GLN A 62 8.73 6.59 -7.74
N SER A 63 8.48 6.10 -8.95
CA SER A 63 9.52 5.99 -9.99
C SER A 63 10.12 7.32 -10.42
N SER A 64 9.33 8.39 -10.42
CA SER A 64 9.80 9.74 -10.75
C SER A 64 8.92 10.80 -10.10
N LEU A 65 9.46 12.00 -9.89
CA LEU A 65 8.72 13.15 -9.35
C LEU A 65 8.29 14.10 -10.46
N PHE A 66 7.00 14.38 -10.56
CA PHE A 66 6.46 15.50 -11.33
C PHE A 66 6.12 16.64 -10.38
N GLU A 67 6.78 17.79 -10.56
CA GLU A 67 6.63 18.99 -9.73
C GLU A 67 6.80 18.69 -8.23
N ASN A 68 5.81 19.03 -7.40
CA ASN A 68 5.83 18.81 -5.95
C ASN A 68 4.93 17.65 -5.50
N CYS A 69 4.43 16.83 -6.44
CA CYS A 69 3.54 15.70 -6.18
C CYS A 69 4.29 14.46 -5.69
N ILE A 70 4.84 14.59 -4.48
CA ILE A 70 5.64 13.58 -3.79
C ILE A 70 4.83 12.33 -3.43
N ALA A 71 5.52 11.19 -3.33
CA ALA A 71 4.91 9.89 -3.08
C ALA A 71 4.12 9.81 -1.76
N SER A 72 4.52 10.55 -0.73
CA SER A 72 3.86 10.53 0.58
C SER A 72 2.44 11.09 0.58
N ARG A 73 2.06 11.86 -0.46
CA ARG A 73 0.68 12.36 -0.60
C ARG A 73 -0.38 11.26 -0.70
N ALA A 74 0.00 10.04 -1.13
CA ALA A 74 -0.93 8.91 -1.16
C ALA A 74 -1.15 8.25 0.21
N ILE A 75 -0.39 8.64 1.24
CA ILE A 75 -0.43 8.04 2.59
C ILE A 75 -0.48 9.10 3.72
N ASP A 76 -0.82 10.34 3.42
CA ASP A 76 -0.87 11.43 4.41
C ASP A 76 -2.24 11.54 5.13
N GLY A 77 -3.24 10.79 4.66
CA GLY A 77 -4.60 10.79 5.22
C GLY A 77 -5.53 11.82 4.57
N ASP A 78 -5.03 12.66 3.67
CA ASP A 78 -5.85 13.54 2.84
C ASP A 78 -6.48 12.74 1.68
N ARG A 79 -7.78 12.95 1.45
CA ARG A 79 -8.54 12.26 0.40
C ARG A 79 -8.98 13.21 -0.71
N GLN A 80 -8.43 14.43 -0.75
CA GLN A 80 -8.65 15.36 -1.84
C GLN A 80 -8.16 14.75 -3.17
N THR A 81 -9.02 14.82 -4.18
CA THR A 81 -8.84 14.12 -5.46
C THR A 81 -8.35 15.03 -6.59
N PHE A 82 -7.85 16.22 -6.27
CA PHE A 82 -7.43 17.22 -7.26
C PHE A 82 -5.96 17.60 -7.08
N HIS A 83 -5.33 18.08 -8.15
CA HIS A 83 -3.94 18.55 -8.07
C HIS A 83 -3.85 19.83 -7.20
N PRO A 84 -2.86 19.95 -6.30
CA PRO A 84 -1.69 19.09 -6.16
C PRO A 84 -1.82 17.98 -5.09
N HIS A 85 -2.99 17.71 -4.51
CA HIS A 85 -3.13 16.78 -3.36
C HIS A 85 -2.80 15.32 -3.66
N CYS A 86 -2.71 14.92 -4.94
CA CYS A 86 -2.34 13.55 -5.33
C CYS A 86 -0.83 13.41 -5.61
N THR A 87 -0.34 12.15 -5.61
CA THR A 87 0.98 11.81 -6.16
C THR A 87 1.00 11.98 -7.69
N HIS A 88 2.17 12.24 -8.27
CA HIS A 88 2.29 12.36 -9.72
C HIS A 88 3.71 12.00 -10.19
N ASN A 89 3.78 11.03 -11.09
CA ASN A 89 5.01 10.64 -11.76
C ASN A 89 5.17 11.41 -13.07
N GLN A 90 6.37 11.51 -13.60
CA GLN A 90 6.58 12.00 -14.95
C GLN A 90 5.96 11.04 -15.98
N LYS A 91 5.85 11.50 -17.22
CA LYS A 91 5.42 10.64 -18.32
C LYS A 91 6.53 9.66 -18.65
N GLU A 92 6.38 8.42 -18.21
CA GLU A 92 7.37 7.35 -18.40
C GLU A 92 6.72 5.99 -18.67
N ILE A 93 7.55 5.02 -19.06
CA ILE A 93 7.12 3.63 -19.32
C ILE A 93 7.06 2.88 -17.99
N ASN A 94 5.93 2.24 -17.72
CA ASN A 94 5.67 1.50 -16.48
C ASN A 94 5.93 2.32 -15.19
N PRO A 95 5.28 3.48 -15.02
CA PRO A 95 5.41 4.25 -13.79
C PRO A 95 4.92 3.40 -12.60
N TRP A 96 5.58 3.56 -11.46
CA TRP A 96 5.22 2.86 -10.24
C TRP A 96 5.18 3.79 -9.03
N TRP A 97 4.34 3.41 -8.08
CA TRP A 97 4.32 3.95 -6.74
C TRP A 97 4.36 2.80 -5.76
N ARG A 98 5.05 2.99 -4.63
CA ARG A 98 5.20 1.99 -3.59
C ARG A 98 5.02 2.61 -2.21
N VAL A 99 4.42 1.87 -1.28
CA VAL A 99 4.58 2.11 0.17
C VAL A 99 5.26 0.93 0.83
N ASP A 100 6.20 1.24 1.70
CA ASP A 100 6.85 0.32 2.62
C ASP A 100 6.18 0.39 3.98
N LEU A 101 5.60 -0.72 4.46
CA LEU A 101 4.92 -0.78 5.75
C LEU A 101 5.87 -0.90 6.95
N ARG A 102 7.18 -1.07 6.73
CA ARG A 102 8.25 -1.22 7.74
C ARG A 102 8.21 -2.49 8.60
N ASP A 103 7.16 -3.28 8.48
CA ASP A 103 7.01 -4.58 9.14
C ASP A 103 6.10 -5.48 8.27
N VAL A 104 6.05 -6.76 8.60
CA VAL A 104 5.27 -7.77 7.88
C VAL A 104 3.83 -7.78 8.39
N TYR A 105 2.91 -7.40 7.51
CA TYR A 105 1.48 -7.40 7.82
C TYR A 105 0.68 -8.32 6.92
N ARG A 106 -0.37 -8.92 7.49
CA ARG A 106 -1.44 -9.54 6.73
C ARG A 106 -2.37 -8.45 6.19
N VAL A 107 -2.22 -8.11 4.92
CA VAL A 107 -3.07 -7.13 4.23
C VAL A 107 -4.48 -7.71 4.05
N ARG A 108 -5.50 -7.07 4.66
CA ARG A 108 -6.91 -7.47 4.53
C ARG A 108 -7.61 -6.79 3.36
N SER A 109 -7.32 -5.52 3.15
CA SER A 109 -7.92 -4.70 2.10
C SER A 109 -6.95 -3.63 1.63
N VAL A 110 -7.13 -3.20 0.39
CA VAL A 110 -6.42 -2.07 -0.21
C VAL A 110 -7.46 -1.13 -0.77
N SER A 111 -7.41 0.13 -0.38
CA SER A 111 -8.29 1.19 -0.89
C SER A 111 -7.46 2.20 -1.66
N ILE A 112 -7.86 2.51 -2.90
CA ILE A 112 -7.17 3.46 -3.78
C ILE A 112 -8.16 4.56 -4.12
N THR A 113 -7.73 5.81 -3.94
CA THR A 113 -8.49 6.98 -4.36
C THR A 113 -7.83 7.56 -5.61
N ASN A 114 -8.56 7.54 -6.73
CA ASN A 114 -8.08 8.08 -8.01
C ASN A 114 -8.24 9.60 -8.05
N ARG A 115 -7.48 10.26 -8.94
CA ARG A 115 -7.63 11.67 -9.27
C ARG A 115 -9.01 11.92 -9.93
N GLY A 116 -9.68 12.99 -9.53
CA GLY A 116 -11.07 13.29 -9.89
C GLY A 116 -11.29 14.60 -10.65
N ASP A 117 -10.35 15.55 -10.64
CA ASP A 117 -10.44 16.81 -11.41
C ASP A 117 -10.14 16.63 -12.90
N CYS A 118 -9.31 15.66 -13.27
CA CYS A 118 -9.07 15.26 -14.66
C CYS A 118 -8.32 13.93 -14.74
N CYS A 119 -8.19 13.41 -15.96
CA CYS A 119 -7.24 12.35 -16.31
C CYS A 119 -7.41 11.04 -15.52
N ALA A 120 -8.63 10.73 -15.09
CA ALA A 120 -8.92 9.53 -14.30
C ALA A 120 -8.53 8.24 -15.05
N GLU A 121 -8.61 8.25 -16.38
CA GLU A 121 -8.21 7.16 -17.28
C GLU A 121 -6.73 6.81 -17.16
N ARG A 122 -5.91 7.68 -16.57
CA ARG A 122 -4.49 7.37 -16.35
C ARG A 122 -4.31 6.19 -15.41
N LEU A 123 -5.22 5.90 -14.49
CA LEU A 123 -5.09 4.74 -13.59
C LEU A 123 -5.57 3.43 -14.22
N ASP A 124 -6.14 3.47 -15.43
CA ASP A 124 -6.66 2.28 -16.10
C ASP A 124 -5.55 1.24 -16.35
N GLY A 125 -5.86 -0.02 -16.02
CA GLY A 125 -4.92 -1.13 -16.13
C GLY A 125 -3.81 -1.13 -15.07
N ALA A 126 -3.95 -0.36 -13.99
CA ALA A 126 -3.04 -0.45 -12.86
C ALA A 126 -3.08 -1.84 -12.20
N GLU A 127 -1.91 -2.41 -11.91
CA GLU A 127 -1.76 -3.68 -11.20
C GLU A 127 -1.37 -3.43 -9.74
N ILE A 128 -2.04 -4.08 -8.79
CA ILE A 128 -1.62 -4.10 -7.38
C ILE A 128 -0.74 -5.32 -7.14
N ARG A 129 0.38 -5.13 -6.45
CA ARG A 129 1.27 -6.22 -6.04
C ARG A 129 1.65 -6.08 -4.57
N ILE A 130 1.59 -7.18 -3.84
CA ILE A 130 1.84 -7.23 -2.40
C ILE A 130 2.89 -8.31 -2.11
N GLY A 131 3.92 -7.97 -1.36
CA GLY A 131 4.95 -8.94 -0.96
C GLY A 131 6.09 -8.30 -0.16
N ASP A 132 7.08 -9.13 0.14
CA ASP A 132 8.28 -8.84 0.93
C ASP A 132 9.52 -8.52 0.07
N SER A 133 9.43 -8.70 -1.24
CA SER A 133 10.56 -8.51 -2.15
C SER A 133 10.62 -7.10 -2.72
N LEU A 134 11.79 -6.47 -2.64
CA LEU A 134 12.10 -5.22 -3.34
C LEU A 134 12.68 -5.43 -4.75
N LYS A 135 12.79 -6.67 -5.24
CA LYS A 135 13.34 -6.96 -6.58
C LYS A 135 12.54 -6.22 -7.65
N LYS A 136 13.24 -5.46 -8.51
CA LYS A 136 12.64 -4.56 -9.51
C LYS A 136 11.57 -3.65 -8.89
N ASN A 137 11.89 -3.01 -7.76
CA ASN A 137 10.99 -2.15 -6.99
C ASN A 137 9.75 -2.84 -6.39
N GLY A 138 9.70 -4.17 -6.42
CA GLY A 138 8.56 -4.97 -5.97
C GLY A 138 7.73 -5.53 -7.13
N VAL A 139 8.08 -5.25 -8.39
CA VAL A 139 7.32 -5.71 -9.58
C VAL A 139 7.27 -7.24 -9.68
N MET A 140 8.19 -7.92 -9.01
CA MET A 140 8.23 -9.38 -8.97
C MET A 140 7.33 -9.99 -7.89
N ASN A 141 6.66 -9.19 -7.05
CA ASN A 141 5.70 -9.70 -6.07
C ASN A 141 4.47 -10.31 -6.76
N PRO A 142 3.78 -11.26 -6.12
CA PRO A 142 2.53 -11.85 -6.61
C PRO A 142 1.47 -10.79 -6.98
N ARG A 143 0.61 -11.17 -7.93
CA ARG A 143 -0.57 -10.41 -8.34
C ARG A 143 -1.77 -10.82 -7.50
#